data_AF-A0A2S8WDH7-F1
#
_entry.id   AF-A0A2S8WDH7-F1
#
_cell.length_a   1.000
_cell.length_b   1.000
_cell.length_c   1.000
_cell.angle_alpha   90.00
_cell.angle_beta   90.00
_cell.angle_gamma   90.00
#
_symmetry.space_group_name_H-M   'P 1'
#
loop_
_entity.id
_entity.type
_entity.pdbx_description
1 polymer ?
#
loop_
_entity_poly.entity_id
_entity_poly.type
_entity_poly.pdbx_seq_one_letter_code
_entity_poly.pdbx_strand_id
1 'polypeptide(L)'
;MSRPSWTIVEAAELCGVSKSTVRRYRESGKFPNAFKDTGGAWKIPIEDLLAVGWSPIDPTQSVPSEPIQNDANERIAELERALELERVKREAAERISAQTQANLADLRTALKMLEGQAVSVTPTPTEQPVSLPPEREQVNLHEQASEPPEQPKRRRWWRP
;
A
#
# COMPACT_ATOMS: atom_id res chain seq x y z
N MET A 1 -16.34 -42.59 20.65
CA MET A 1 -15.85 -41.83 19.48
C MET A 1 -14.63 -42.54 18.95
N SER A 2 -14.59 -42.87 17.65
CA SER A 2 -13.41 -43.51 17.04
C SER A 2 -12.28 -42.50 16.92
N ARG A 3 -11.08 -42.85 17.39
CA ARG A 3 -9.89 -41.99 17.29
C ARG A 3 -9.24 -42.20 15.92
N PRO A 4 -8.81 -41.14 15.22
CA PRO A 4 -8.16 -41.29 13.93
C PRO A 4 -6.82 -42.03 14.08
N SER A 5 -6.57 -42.97 13.19
CA SER A 5 -5.34 -43.77 13.15
C SER A 5 -4.89 -43.96 11.70
N TRP A 6 -3.60 -43.79 11.46
CA TRP A 6 -3.02 -43.78 10.11
C TRP A 6 -2.04 -44.92 9.92
N THR A 7 -1.90 -45.38 8.68
CA THR A 7 -0.81 -46.31 8.34
C THR A 7 0.55 -45.63 8.46
N ILE A 8 1.63 -46.41 8.47
CA ILE A 8 3.01 -45.87 8.46
C ILE A 8 3.24 -44.92 7.26
N VAL A 9 2.65 -45.24 6.11
CA VAL A 9 2.78 -44.44 4.88
C VAL A 9 2.04 -43.11 5.04
N GLU A 10 0.78 -43.18 5.45
CA GLU A 10 -0.05 -41.99 5.70
C GLU A 10 0.58 -41.11 6.78
N ALA A 11 1.01 -41.67 7.92
CA ALA A 11 1.65 -40.90 8.99
C ALA A 11 2.93 -40.19 8.52
N ALA A 12 3.73 -40.84 7.67
CA ALA A 12 4.93 -40.25 7.09
C ALA A 12 4.60 -39.03 6.21
N GLU A 13 3.59 -39.16 5.37
CA GLU A 13 3.11 -38.09 4.49
C GLU A 13 2.52 -36.93 5.29
N LEU A 14 1.66 -37.22 6.27
CA LEU A 14 0.98 -36.22 7.10
C LEU A 14 1.94 -35.41 7.98
N CYS A 15 3.01 -36.05 8.47
CA CYS A 15 3.96 -35.41 9.37
C CYS A 15 5.20 -34.87 8.63
N GLY A 16 5.31 -35.06 7.31
CA GLY A 16 6.46 -34.62 6.53
C GLY A 16 7.77 -35.35 6.86
N VAL A 17 7.69 -36.60 7.31
CA VAL A 17 8.85 -37.42 7.69
C VAL A 17 9.02 -38.63 6.79
N SER A 18 10.20 -39.24 6.75
CA SER A 18 10.42 -40.45 5.95
C SER A 18 9.73 -41.69 6.56
N LYS A 19 9.26 -42.62 5.72
CA LYS A 19 8.70 -43.92 6.14
C LYS A 19 9.67 -44.70 7.05
N SER A 20 10.98 -44.60 6.77
CA SER A 20 12.05 -45.21 7.57
C SER A 20 12.12 -44.61 8.99
N THR A 21 11.89 -43.30 9.12
CA THR A 21 11.84 -42.62 10.43
C THR A 21 10.68 -43.15 11.26
N VAL A 22 9.49 -43.23 10.67
CA VAL A 22 8.28 -43.75 11.34
C VAL A 22 8.47 -45.20 11.77
N ARG A 23 9.03 -46.06 10.89
CA ARG A 23 9.34 -47.46 11.22
C ARG A 23 10.34 -47.57 12.37
N ARG A 24 11.43 -46.78 12.34
CA ARG A 24 12.46 -46.76 13.38
C ARG A 24 11.89 -46.32 14.73
N TYR A 25 11.02 -45.31 14.74
CA TYR A 25 10.37 -44.80 15.96
C TYR A 25 9.41 -45.83 16.57
N ARG A 26 8.68 -46.57 15.73
CA ARG A 26 7.88 -47.71 16.19
C ARG A 26 8.76 -48.80 16.81
N GLU A 27 9.84 -49.19 16.13
CA GLU A 27 10.76 -50.24 16.60
C GLU A 27 11.50 -49.86 17.89
N SER A 28 11.76 -48.57 18.09
CA SER A 28 12.33 -48.05 19.34
C SER A 28 11.30 -47.83 20.44
N GLY A 29 10.03 -48.21 20.22
CA GLY A 29 8.97 -48.14 21.23
C GLY A 29 8.44 -46.73 21.51
N LYS A 30 8.68 -45.77 20.61
CA LYS A 30 8.16 -44.39 20.75
C LYS A 30 6.66 -44.27 20.46
N PHE A 31 6.04 -45.30 19.91
CA PHE A 31 4.60 -45.39 19.64
C PHE A 31 3.97 -46.51 20.49
N PRO A 32 3.65 -46.25 21.77
CA PRO A 32 3.16 -47.27 22.68
C PRO A 32 1.75 -47.77 22.34
N ASN A 33 0.94 -46.97 21.63
CA ASN A 33 -0.42 -47.30 21.24
C ASN A 33 -0.54 -47.73 19.78
N ALA A 34 0.57 -47.94 19.07
CA ALA A 34 0.56 -48.49 17.72
C ALA A 34 0.03 -49.94 17.75
N PHE A 35 -0.90 -50.26 16.85
CA PHE A 35 -1.53 -51.57 16.77
C PHE A 35 -1.59 -52.08 15.33
N LYS A 36 -1.83 -53.38 15.15
CA LYS A 36 -2.09 -53.96 13.82
C LYS A 36 -3.58 -54.00 13.56
N ASP A 37 -3.99 -53.53 12.38
CA ASP A 37 -5.35 -53.64 11.88
C ASP A 37 -5.66 -55.11 11.50
N THR A 38 -6.94 -55.40 11.25
CA THR A 38 -7.48 -56.67 10.75
C THR A 38 -6.73 -57.20 9.52
N GLY A 39 -6.20 -56.32 8.66
CA GLY A 39 -5.36 -56.66 7.51
C GLY A 39 -3.86 -56.84 7.79
N GLY A 40 -3.43 -56.78 9.05
CA GLY A 40 -2.02 -56.93 9.45
C GLY A 40 -1.16 -55.67 9.26
N ALA A 41 -1.71 -54.58 8.76
CA ALA A 41 -1.05 -53.29 8.62
C ALA A 41 -0.92 -52.58 9.98
N TRP A 42 0.24 -51.96 10.23
CA TRP A 42 0.43 -51.14 11.44
C TRP A 42 -0.31 -49.81 11.30
N LYS A 43 -1.10 -49.49 12.32
CA LYS A 43 -1.81 -48.23 12.52
C LYS A 43 -1.20 -47.49 13.70
N ILE A 44 -0.96 -46.19 13.51
CA ILE A 44 -0.41 -45.29 14.51
C ILE A 44 -1.51 -44.28 14.86
N PRO A 45 -1.98 -44.24 16.12
CA PRO A 45 -2.95 -43.25 16.58
C PRO A 45 -2.38 -41.83 16.57
N ILE A 46 -3.28 -40.83 16.51
CA ILE A 46 -2.89 -39.42 16.60
C ILE A 46 -2.14 -39.09 17.88
N GLU A 47 -2.48 -39.71 19.00
CA GLU A 47 -1.86 -39.45 20.30
C GLU A 47 -0.36 -39.77 20.28
N ASP A 48 0.01 -40.85 19.60
CA ASP A 48 1.40 -41.29 19.48
C ASP A 48 2.21 -40.36 18.56
N LEU A 49 1.58 -39.81 17.50
CA LEU A 49 2.20 -38.80 16.64
C LEU A 49 2.43 -37.49 17.41
N LEU A 50 1.43 -37.04 18.17
CA LEU A 50 1.55 -35.83 18.99
C LEU A 50 2.55 -36.01 20.12
N ALA A 51 2.65 -37.20 20.73
CA ALA A 51 3.59 -37.51 21.79
C ALA A 51 5.06 -37.38 21.36
N VAL A 52 5.36 -37.62 20.08
CA VAL A 52 6.71 -37.42 19.51
C VAL A 52 6.92 -36.01 18.94
N GLY A 53 5.92 -35.13 19.08
CA GLY A 53 5.95 -33.75 18.57
C GLY A 53 5.69 -33.65 17.07
N TRP A 54 5.06 -34.65 16.46
CA TRP A 54 4.66 -34.60 15.05
C TRP A 54 3.22 -34.14 14.93
N SER A 55 3.01 -33.12 14.11
CA SER A 55 1.69 -32.57 13.83
C SER A 55 1.22 -33.08 12.47
N PRO A 56 0.34 -34.09 12.41
CA PRO A 56 -0.23 -34.54 11.15
C PRO A 56 -1.10 -33.41 10.57
N ILE A 57 -0.78 -32.98 9.36
CA ILE A 57 -1.61 -32.05 8.60
C ILE A 57 -2.83 -32.84 8.15
N ASP A 58 -4.00 -32.59 8.74
CA ASP A 58 -5.21 -33.33 8.42
C ASP A 58 -5.52 -33.26 6.91
N PRO A 59 -5.57 -34.36 6.14
CA PRO A 59 -5.77 -34.30 4.70
C PRO A 59 -7.23 -33.96 4.36
N THR A 60 -8.16 -34.11 5.32
CA THR A 60 -9.51 -33.54 5.26
C THR A 60 -9.55 -32.04 5.45
N GLN A 61 -8.47 -31.44 5.98
CA GLN A 61 -8.14 -30.03 5.78
C GLN A 61 -7.30 -29.85 4.52
N SER A 62 -7.72 -30.47 3.41
CA SER A 62 -7.48 -29.86 2.11
C SER A 62 -8.27 -28.56 2.11
N VAL A 63 -7.67 -27.48 2.64
CA VAL A 63 -8.12 -26.14 2.31
C VAL A 63 -8.17 -26.07 0.78
N PRO A 64 -9.31 -25.78 0.16
CA PRO A 64 -9.33 -25.48 -1.25
C PRO A 64 -8.42 -24.27 -1.45
N SER A 65 -7.21 -24.48 -1.94
CA SER A 65 -6.14 -23.47 -1.98
C SER A 65 -6.37 -22.32 -2.97
N GLU A 66 -7.57 -22.16 -3.54
CA GLU A 66 -7.72 -21.37 -4.78
C GLU A 66 -8.62 -20.12 -4.79
N PRO A 67 -9.30 -19.69 -3.70
CA PRO A 67 -9.80 -18.31 -3.63
C PRO A 67 -8.98 -17.39 -2.71
N ILE A 68 -8.61 -17.84 -1.51
CA ILE A 68 -8.06 -16.97 -0.46
C ILE A 68 -6.65 -16.43 -0.82
N GLN A 69 -5.82 -17.24 -1.48
CA GLN A 69 -4.48 -16.81 -1.90
C GLN A 69 -4.54 -15.77 -3.02
N ASN A 70 -5.52 -15.89 -3.92
CA ASN A 70 -5.72 -14.94 -5.02
C ASN A 70 -6.17 -13.58 -4.48
N ASP A 71 -7.15 -13.56 -3.56
CA ASP A 71 -7.62 -12.31 -2.92
C ASP A 71 -6.48 -11.60 -2.16
N ALA A 72 -5.64 -12.35 -1.45
CA ALA A 72 -4.49 -11.80 -0.74
C ALA A 72 -3.46 -11.20 -1.72
N ASN A 73 -3.16 -11.90 -2.81
CA ASN A 73 -2.22 -11.44 -3.83
C ASN A 73 -2.74 -10.18 -4.57
N GLU A 74 -4.03 -10.15 -4.90
CA GLU A 74 -4.68 -8.97 -5.48
C GLU A 74 -4.63 -7.78 -4.53
N ARG A 75 -4.88 -8.01 -3.23
CA ARG A 75 -4.80 -6.96 -2.22
C ARG A 75 -3.37 -6.41 -2.07
N ILE A 76 -2.36 -7.27 -2.12
CA ILE A 76 -0.95 -6.86 -2.10
C ILE A 76 -0.63 -5.99 -3.32
N ALA A 77 -0.98 -6.44 -4.52
CA ALA A 77 -0.74 -5.70 -5.75
C ALA A 77 -1.42 -4.31 -5.75
N GLU A 78 -2.64 -4.21 -5.21
CA GLU A 78 -3.34 -2.94 -5.07
C GLU A 78 -2.64 -1.99 -4.07
N LEU A 79 -2.18 -2.51 -2.93
CA LEU A 79 -1.46 -1.72 -1.94
C LEU A 79 -0.13 -1.20 -2.47
N GLU A 80 0.60 -2.02 -3.25
CA GLU A 80 1.84 -1.61 -3.91
C GLU A 80 1.61 -0.48 -4.91
N ARG A 81 0.55 -0.55 -5.74
CA ARG A 81 0.18 0.53 -6.66
C ARG A 81 -0.16 1.82 -5.90
N ALA A 82 -0.95 1.73 -4.85
CA ALA A 82 -1.33 2.89 -4.05
C ALA A 82 -0.11 3.56 -3.41
N LEU A 83 0.84 2.76 -2.92
CA LEU A 83 2.08 3.24 -2.33
C LEU A 83 2.96 3.95 -3.36
N GLU A 84 3.09 3.39 -4.57
CA GLU A 84 3.85 4.01 -5.65
C GLU A 84 3.24 5.34 -6.08
N LEU A 85 1.91 5.41 -6.21
CA LEU A 85 1.21 6.66 -6.52
C LEU A 85 1.45 7.74 -5.47
N GLU A 86 1.43 7.40 -4.18
CA GLU A 86 1.72 8.35 -3.11
C GLU A 86 3.18 8.82 -3.12
N ARG A 87 4.14 7.92 -3.41
CA ARG A 87 5.55 8.31 -3.57
C ARG A 87 5.72 9.31 -4.70
N VAL A 88 5.15 9.03 -5.87
CA VAL A 88 5.23 9.92 -7.04
C VAL A 88 4.63 11.29 -6.72
N LYS A 89 3.45 11.33 -6.08
CA LYS A 89 2.82 12.60 -5.68
C LYS A 89 3.69 13.39 -4.71
N ARG A 90 4.26 12.72 -3.71
CA ARG A 90 5.12 13.36 -2.72
C ARG A 90 6.36 13.95 -3.37
N GLU A 91 7.05 13.18 -4.21
CA GLU A 91 8.23 13.68 -4.92
C GLU A 91 7.89 14.86 -5.84
N ALA A 92 6.76 14.82 -6.54
CA ALA A 92 6.31 15.94 -7.38
C ALA A 92 6.06 17.20 -6.52
N ALA A 93 5.38 17.06 -5.38
CA ALA A 93 5.15 18.16 -4.45
C ALA A 93 6.47 18.73 -3.88
N GLU A 94 7.41 17.86 -3.50
CA GLU A 94 8.74 18.25 -3.02
C GLU A 94 9.50 19.02 -4.10
N ARG A 95 9.52 18.54 -5.36
CA ARG A 95 10.15 19.24 -6.49
C ARG A 95 9.54 20.62 -6.73
N ILE A 96 8.21 20.75 -6.71
CA ILE A 96 7.53 22.04 -6.85
C ILE A 96 7.90 22.97 -5.69
N SER A 97 7.93 22.47 -4.46
CA SER A 97 8.31 23.28 -3.29
C SER A 97 9.76 23.76 -3.37
N ALA A 98 10.69 22.90 -3.79
CA ALA A 98 12.09 23.26 -3.97
C ALA A 98 12.27 24.31 -5.07
N GLN A 99 11.58 24.13 -6.20
CA GLN A 99 11.63 25.09 -7.31
C GLN A 99 11.06 26.45 -6.90
N THR A 100 9.92 26.46 -6.20
CA THR A 100 9.30 27.72 -5.74
C THR A 100 10.18 28.43 -4.72
N GLN A 101 10.83 27.71 -3.80
CA GLN A 101 11.79 28.28 -2.85
C GLN A 101 13.01 28.88 -3.54
N ALA A 102 13.59 28.18 -4.52
CA ALA A 102 14.71 28.67 -5.31
C ALA A 102 14.35 29.96 -6.06
N ASN A 103 13.23 29.95 -6.79
CA ASN A 103 12.74 31.12 -7.52
C ASN A 103 12.51 32.32 -6.57
N LEU A 104 11.93 32.10 -5.39
CA LEU A 104 11.73 33.17 -4.39
C LEU A 104 13.04 33.71 -3.84
N ALA A 105 14.07 32.88 -3.67
CA ALA A 105 15.39 33.31 -3.23
C ALA A 105 16.07 34.19 -4.28
N ASP A 106 16.01 33.80 -5.55
CA ASP A 106 16.56 34.56 -6.68
C ASP A 106 15.88 35.92 -6.82
N LEU A 107 14.53 35.94 -6.77
CA LEU A 107 13.75 37.18 -6.84
C LEU A 107 14.08 38.13 -5.68
N ARG A 108 14.18 37.63 -4.44
CA ARG A 108 14.60 38.44 -3.28
C ARG A 108 16.00 39.03 -3.47
N THR A 109 16.91 38.27 -4.05
CA THR A 109 18.28 38.72 -4.31
C THR A 109 18.30 39.83 -5.36
N ALA A 110 17.56 39.66 -6.47
CA ALA A 110 17.43 40.66 -7.52
C ALA A 110 16.81 41.97 -6.99
N LEU A 111 15.75 41.88 -6.17
CA LEU A 111 15.15 43.06 -5.54
C LEU A 111 16.13 43.79 -4.63
N LYS A 112 16.92 43.06 -3.82
CA LYS A 112 17.95 43.66 -2.97
C LYS A 112 19.04 44.38 -3.77
N MET A 113 19.42 43.85 -4.94
CA MET A 113 20.38 44.52 -5.84
C MET A 113 19.82 45.83 -6.41
N LEU A 114 18.54 45.83 -6.82
CA LEU A 114 17.86 47.03 -7.32
C LEU A 114 17.66 48.09 -6.24
N GLU A 115 17.26 47.70 -5.03
CA GLU A 115 17.14 48.59 -3.87
C GLU A 115 18.50 49.23 -3.53
N GLY A 116 19.58 48.45 -3.55
CA GLY A 116 20.94 48.96 -3.35
C GLY A 116 21.37 49.97 -4.43
N GLN A 117 20.90 49.81 -5.66
CA GLN A 117 21.20 50.72 -6.76
C GLN A 117 20.35 52.01 -6.70
N ALA A 118 19.12 51.94 -6.21
CA ALA A 118 18.25 53.10 -6.03
C ALA A 118 18.78 54.10 -4.98
N VAL A 119 19.51 53.62 -3.97
CA VAL A 119 20.13 54.49 -2.93
C VAL A 119 21.33 55.28 -3.48
N SER A 120 21.96 54.84 -4.56
CA SER A 120 23.12 55.50 -5.18
C SER A 120 22.75 56.68 -6.10
N VAL A 121 21.47 56.89 -6.38
CA VAL A 121 20.97 57.97 -7.24
C VAL A 121 20.42 59.06 -6.33
N THR A 122 21.26 59.99 -5.87
CA THR A 122 20.79 61.22 -5.25
C THR A 122 19.91 61.99 -6.24
N PRO A 123 18.63 62.29 -5.93
CA PRO A 123 17.83 63.16 -6.75
C PRO A 123 18.28 64.59 -6.53
N THR A 124 18.77 65.23 -7.60
CA THR A 124 18.83 66.69 -7.68
C THR A 124 17.40 67.24 -7.57
N PRO A 125 17.09 68.17 -6.65
CA PRO A 125 15.77 68.77 -6.58
C PRO A 125 15.65 69.82 -7.69
N THR A 126 14.94 69.48 -8.76
CA THR A 126 14.44 70.46 -9.73
C THR A 126 12.97 70.70 -9.44
N GLU A 127 12.71 71.80 -8.71
CA GLU A 127 11.42 72.49 -8.80
C GLU A 127 11.27 73.09 -10.20
N GLN A 128 10.16 72.83 -10.89
CA GLN A 128 9.30 73.86 -11.52
C GLN A 128 8.04 73.25 -12.15
N PRO A 129 6.95 74.03 -12.30
CA PRO A 129 5.56 73.55 -12.13
C PRO A 129 4.68 73.61 -13.41
N VAL A 130 3.43 73.11 -13.28
CA VAL A 130 2.24 73.30 -14.16
C VAL A 130 2.25 72.45 -15.46
N SER A 131 1.24 71.69 -15.88
CA SER A 131 -0.22 71.95 -15.99
C SER A 131 -1.08 70.65 -16.08
N LEU A 132 -2.35 70.74 -15.64
CA LEU A 132 -3.49 69.83 -15.91
C LEU A 132 -4.28 70.30 -17.18
N PRO A 133 -5.31 69.58 -17.69
CA PRO A 133 -5.34 68.32 -18.47
C PRO A 133 -5.98 68.54 -19.88
N PRO A 134 -6.32 67.50 -20.66
CA PRO A 134 -7.76 67.21 -20.73
C PRO A 134 -8.15 65.72 -20.74
N GLU A 135 -9.42 65.59 -20.41
CA GLU A 135 -10.34 64.46 -20.28
C GLU A 135 -10.56 63.64 -21.57
N ARG A 136 -11.14 62.43 -21.39
CA ARG A 136 -11.68 61.44 -22.36
C ARG A 136 -10.70 60.29 -22.68
N GLU A 137 -11.05 59.01 -22.60
CA GLU A 137 -12.34 58.39 -22.90
C GLU A 137 -12.43 57.01 -22.23
N GLN A 138 -13.41 56.81 -21.36
CA GLN A 138 -13.76 55.49 -20.85
C GLN A 138 -14.53 54.75 -21.95
N VAL A 139 -13.86 53.86 -22.68
CA VAL A 139 -14.54 52.91 -23.55
C VAL A 139 -14.92 51.68 -22.74
N ASN A 140 -16.19 51.67 -22.36
CA ASN A 140 -16.92 50.53 -21.87
C ASN A 140 -17.07 49.54 -23.04
N LEU A 141 -16.57 48.31 -22.91
CA LEU A 141 -16.96 47.21 -23.79
C LEU A 141 -17.75 46.19 -22.97
N HIS A 142 -19.06 46.36 -23.03
CA HIS A 142 -20.03 45.36 -22.62
C HIS A 142 -19.85 44.08 -23.47
N GLU A 143 -19.88 42.94 -22.78
CA GLU A 143 -20.75 41.80 -23.09
C GLU A 143 -20.43 40.94 -24.32
N GLN A 144 -19.95 39.71 -24.07
CA GLN A 144 -20.61 38.50 -24.58
C GLN A 144 -20.05 37.18 -23.97
N ALA A 145 -20.92 36.56 -23.16
CA ALA A 145 -21.20 35.13 -23.02
C ALA A 145 -20.05 34.10 -22.94
N SER A 146 -19.94 33.44 -21.78
CA SER A 146 -19.83 31.97 -21.65
C SER A 146 -20.03 31.55 -20.18
N GLU A 147 -21.28 31.20 -19.86
CA GLU A 147 -21.71 30.09 -18.99
C GLU A 147 -20.81 29.66 -17.78
N PRO A 148 -21.31 29.72 -16.53
CA PRO A 148 -20.66 29.08 -15.39
C PRO A 148 -20.80 27.55 -15.49
N PRO A 149 -19.75 26.73 -15.25
CA PRO A 149 -19.89 25.29 -15.30
C PRO A 149 -20.89 24.81 -14.23
N GLU A 150 -21.93 24.13 -14.70
CA GLU A 150 -22.90 23.40 -13.88
C GLU A 150 -22.20 22.60 -12.79
N GLN A 151 -22.59 22.89 -11.54
CA GLN A 151 -22.26 22.05 -10.40
C GLN A 151 -22.91 20.67 -10.61
N PRO A 152 -22.18 19.55 -10.57
CA PRO A 152 -22.79 18.25 -10.67
C PRO A 152 -23.69 18.03 -9.44
N LYS A 153 -25.00 17.94 -9.70
CA LYS A 153 -26.05 17.58 -8.75
C LYS A 153 -25.63 16.32 -7.99
N ARG A 154 -25.26 16.50 -6.72
CA ARG A 154 -25.02 15.42 -5.78
C ARG A 154 -26.29 14.56 -5.69
N ARG A 155 -26.32 13.44 -6.40
CA ARG A 155 -27.35 12.42 -6.25
C ARG A 155 -27.15 11.78 -4.86
N ARG A 156 -27.94 12.26 -3.90
CA ARG A 156 -28.14 11.65 -2.60
C ARG A 156 -28.79 10.28 -2.82
N TRP A 157 -27.98 9.23 -2.81
CA TRP A 157 -28.45 7.84 -2.77
C TRP A 157 -28.19 7.31 -1.36
N TRP A 158 -29.01 7.78 -0.42
CA TRP A 158 -29.25 7.13 0.87
C TRP A 158 -30.71 7.40 1.24
N ARG A 159 -31.53 6.36 1.26
CA ARG A 159 -32.74 6.29 2.08
C ARG A 159 -32.86 4.89 2.67
N PRO A 160 -33.43 4.80 3.89
CA PRO A 160 -33.42 3.63 4.78
C PRO A 160 -34.48 2.59 4.41
#